data_AF-A0A5B9QLV1-F1
#
_entry.id   AF-A0A5B9QLV1-F1
#
_cell.length_a   1.000
_cell.length_b   1.000
_cell.length_c   1.000
_cell.angle_alpha   90.00
_cell.angle_beta   90.00
_cell.angle_gamma   90.00
#
_symmetry.space_group_name_H-M   'P 1'
#
loop_
_entity.id
_entity.type
_entity.pdbx_description
1 polymer ?
#
loop_
_entity_poly.entity_id
_entity_poly.type
_entity_poly.pdbx_seq_one_letter_code
_entity_poly.pdbx_strand_id
1 'polypeptide(L)'
;MNNNLPAKLSWLRSDPECRLGLKGARFTRTSSLFTGMIALLLTILFYMGIRFLPSNLSPVVDIFCNRGPIQYFSVFATSWGVAILIVKGLKLKLQQKCLDHVIVPQESDFVLSTTTVEDVFENIYKIVDDPKHFVLFNRIAVALSNLRNLGRVTDVDEILRSQAEHDESIMESSYSLIRGLIWAVPVLGFIGTVLGLSDAISGFGGVMAATEDMGEITTALKGVTSGLATAFDTTLVALVAALCLQLATTFLHKNEEEFLDSCTEYCQRNIVNRLRIMPFHSDET
;
A
#
# COMPACT_ATOMS: atom_id res chain seq x y z
N MET A 1 -17.82 -33.18 -21.41
CA MET A 1 -16.40 -32.86 -21.64
C MET A 1 -16.26 -31.39 -22.02
N ASN A 2 -16.00 -30.52 -21.04
CA ASN A 2 -15.03 -29.42 -21.13
C ASN A 2 -14.83 -28.88 -19.71
N ASN A 3 -14.06 -29.64 -18.93
CA ASN A 3 -13.71 -29.31 -17.55
C ASN A 3 -12.50 -28.36 -17.58
N ASN A 4 -12.70 -27.14 -18.06
CA ASN A 4 -11.73 -26.07 -17.86
C ASN A 4 -12.01 -25.47 -16.49
N LEU A 5 -11.56 -26.14 -15.42
CA LEU A 5 -11.40 -25.51 -14.11
C LEU A 5 -10.39 -24.37 -14.29
N PRO A 6 -10.82 -23.09 -14.26
CA PRO A 6 -9.87 -21.99 -14.35
C PRO A 6 -8.98 -22.00 -13.10
N ALA A 7 -7.73 -21.60 -13.30
CA ALA A 7 -6.62 -21.78 -12.38
C ALA A 7 -6.94 -21.49 -10.91
N LYS A 8 -6.58 -22.44 -10.03
CA LYS A 8 -6.49 -22.28 -8.58
C LYS A 8 -5.79 -20.96 -8.25
N LEU A 9 -6.49 -20.00 -7.67
CA LEU A 9 -5.90 -18.77 -7.15
C LEU A 9 -4.96 -19.19 -6.02
N SER A 10 -3.67 -19.24 -6.33
CA SER A 10 -2.66 -19.60 -5.35
C SER A 10 -1.98 -18.36 -4.81
N TRP A 11 -2.15 -18.13 -3.50
CA TRP A 11 -1.45 -17.08 -2.78
C TRP A 11 0.07 -17.22 -2.91
N LEU A 12 0.58 -18.44 -2.72
CA LEU A 12 2.02 -18.72 -2.77
C LEU A 12 2.67 -18.37 -4.13
N ARG A 13 1.93 -18.53 -5.23
CA ARG A 13 2.42 -18.24 -6.59
C ARG A 13 2.14 -16.82 -7.05
N SER A 14 1.09 -16.18 -6.53
CA SER A 14 0.58 -14.92 -7.07
C SER A 14 0.93 -13.71 -6.21
N ASP A 15 1.17 -13.90 -4.91
CA ASP A 15 1.61 -12.83 -4.02
C ASP A 15 3.05 -12.41 -4.34
N PRO A 16 3.32 -11.11 -4.54
CA PRO A 16 4.64 -10.63 -4.94
C PRO A 16 5.73 -10.89 -3.88
N GLU A 17 5.38 -10.98 -2.59
CA GLU A 17 6.34 -11.27 -1.52
C GLU A 17 6.69 -12.77 -1.49
N CYS A 18 5.66 -13.63 -1.63
CA CYS A 18 5.82 -15.09 -1.70
C CYS A 18 6.63 -15.54 -2.91
N ARG A 19 6.46 -14.87 -4.07
CA ARG A 19 7.25 -15.17 -5.29
C ARG A 19 8.75 -14.96 -5.11
N LEU A 20 9.15 -14.12 -4.17
CA LEU A 20 10.55 -13.85 -3.83
C LEU A 20 11.00 -14.59 -2.56
N GLY A 21 10.20 -15.56 -2.08
CA GLY A 21 10.55 -16.45 -0.98
C GLY A 21 10.33 -15.88 0.42
N LEU A 22 9.67 -14.73 0.55
CA LEU A 22 9.31 -14.14 1.83
C LEU A 22 7.89 -14.57 2.26
N LYS A 23 7.62 -14.55 3.58
CA LYS A 23 6.26 -14.75 4.07
C LYS A 23 5.41 -13.54 3.70
N GLY A 24 4.43 -13.75 2.82
CA GLY A 24 3.47 -12.72 2.44
C GLY A 24 2.72 -12.15 3.64
N ALA A 25 2.76 -10.84 3.80
CA ALA A 25 1.98 -10.14 4.81
C ALA A 25 0.47 -10.26 4.52
N ARG A 26 -0.33 -10.25 5.59
CA ARG A 26 -1.78 -10.51 5.55
C ARG A 26 -2.53 -9.52 4.64
N PHE A 27 -3.39 -10.03 3.76
CA PHE A 27 -4.24 -9.24 2.86
C PHE A 27 -3.43 -8.29 1.97
N THR A 28 -3.70 -6.99 2.02
CA THR A 28 -2.94 -5.97 1.28
C THR A 28 -1.81 -5.34 2.08
N ARG A 29 -1.55 -5.81 3.32
CA ARG A 29 -0.39 -5.36 4.10
C ARG A 29 0.90 -5.74 3.37
N THR A 30 1.91 -4.90 3.51
CA THR A 30 3.25 -5.12 2.96
C THR A 30 4.24 -5.31 4.10
N SER A 31 5.28 -6.11 3.86
CA SER A 31 6.41 -6.24 4.77
C SER A 31 7.33 -5.03 4.62
N SER A 32 7.63 -4.35 5.73
CA SER A 32 8.53 -3.18 5.74
C SER A 32 9.92 -3.53 5.23
N LEU A 33 10.43 -4.72 5.57
CA LEU A 33 11.75 -5.19 5.13
C LEU A 33 11.78 -5.42 3.61
N PHE A 34 10.75 -6.07 3.08
CA PHE A 34 10.64 -6.33 1.64
C PHE A 34 10.55 -5.05 0.82
N THR A 35 9.63 -4.17 1.21
CA THR A 35 9.46 -2.87 0.54
C THR A 35 10.69 -1.99 0.68
N GLY A 36 11.42 -2.07 1.80
CA GLY A 36 12.69 -1.38 1.99
C GLY A 36 13.82 -1.90 1.08
N MET A 37 13.89 -3.21 0.84
CA MET A 37 14.84 -3.78 -0.14
C MET A 37 14.52 -3.35 -1.57
N ILE A 38 13.23 -3.34 -1.95
CA ILE A 38 12.80 -2.80 -3.24
C ILE A 38 13.12 -1.31 -3.33
N ALA A 39 12.90 -0.54 -2.25
CA ALA A 39 13.22 0.88 -2.19
C ALA A 39 14.70 1.15 -2.46
N LEU A 40 15.58 0.35 -1.84
CA LEU A 40 17.02 0.46 -2.04
C LEU A 40 17.39 0.17 -3.50
N LEU A 41 16.83 -0.88 -4.09
CA LEU A 41 17.02 -1.20 -5.50
C LEU A 41 16.49 -0.10 -6.42
N LEU A 42 15.30 0.45 -6.16
CA LEU A 42 14.72 1.57 -6.91
C LEU A 42 15.58 2.83 -6.79
N THR A 43 16.15 3.08 -5.62
CA THR A 43 17.06 4.21 -5.38
C THR A 43 18.34 4.06 -6.20
N ILE A 44 18.95 2.86 -6.21
CA ILE A 44 20.14 2.58 -7.03
C ILE A 44 19.81 2.74 -8.51
N LEU A 45 18.68 2.18 -8.97
CA LEU A 45 18.23 2.32 -10.37
C LEU A 45 17.99 3.78 -10.75
N PHE A 46 17.43 4.59 -9.84
CA PHE A 46 17.21 6.02 -10.05
C PHE A 46 18.54 6.74 -10.27
N TYR A 47 19.53 6.55 -9.40
CA TYR A 47 20.84 7.17 -9.55
C TYR A 47 21.63 6.64 -10.76
N MET A 48 21.52 5.35 -11.08
CA MET A 48 22.09 4.81 -12.33
C MET A 48 21.43 5.46 -13.55
N GLY A 49 20.10 5.60 -13.56
CA GLY A 49 19.37 6.27 -14.64
C GLY A 49 19.79 7.73 -14.82
N ILE A 50 19.94 8.46 -13.72
CA ILE A 50 20.48 9.84 -13.73
C ILE A 50 21.86 9.90 -14.38
N ARG A 51 22.71 8.88 -14.19
CA ARG A 51 24.05 8.86 -14.81
C ARG A 51 24.01 8.73 -16.33
N PHE A 52 22.95 8.14 -16.89
CA PHE A 52 22.73 7.99 -18.33
C PHE A 52 21.98 9.17 -18.96
N LEU A 53 21.55 10.17 -18.19
CA LEU A 53 20.87 11.33 -18.75
C LEU A 53 21.82 12.15 -19.66
N PRO A 54 21.31 12.66 -20.80
CA PRO A 54 22.09 13.50 -21.70
C PRO A 54 22.47 14.84 -21.04
N SER A 55 23.57 15.43 -21.49
CA SER A 55 24.22 16.60 -20.84
C SER A 55 23.36 17.87 -20.77
N ASN A 56 22.28 17.94 -21.55
CA ASN A 56 21.29 19.02 -21.51
C ASN A 56 20.42 19.01 -20.23
N LEU A 57 20.45 17.93 -19.44
CA LEU A 57 19.75 17.83 -18.15
C LEU A 57 20.70 17.98 -16.95
N SER A 58 21.87 18.61 -17.14
CA SER A 58 22.85 18.83 -16.07
C SER A 58 22.27 19.49 -14.80
N PRO A 59 21.30 20.44 -14.86
CA PRO A 59 20.74 21.04 -13.64
C PRO A 59 19.98 20.02 -12.78
N VAL A 60 19.33 19.03 -13.40
CA VAL A 60 18.60 17.97 -12.69
C VAL A 60 19.59 17.03 -12.00
N VAL A 61 20.65 16.64 -12.71
CA VAL A 61 21.73 15.81 -12.14
C VAL A 61 22.35 16.52 -10.93
N ASP A 62 22.59 17.83 -11.03
CA ASP A 62 23.15 18.62 -9.93
C ASP A 62 22.25 18.66 -8.71
N ILE A 63 20.93 18.81 -8.89
CA ILE A 63 19.95 18.79 -7.79
C ILE A 63 20.01 17.46 -7.03
N PHE A 64 20.11 16.33 -7.72
CA PHE A 64 20.06 15.01 -7.08
C PHE A 64 21.41 14.50 -6.56
N CYS A 65 22.52 14.84 -7.21
CA CYS A 65 23.83 14.27 -6.87
C CYS A 65 24.72 15.20 -6.05
N ASN A 66 24.60 16.53 -6.25
CA ASN A 66 25.62 17.49 -5.81
C ASN A 66 25.15 18.44 -4.68
N ARG A 67 23.93 18.25 -4.13
CA ARG A 67 23.35 19.13 -3.08
C ARG A 67 23.43 18.55 -1.65
N GLY A 68 24.21 17.50 -1.45
CA GLY A 68 24.51 16.94 -0.12
C GLY A 68 23.73 15.67 0.23
N PRO A 69 23.95 15.13 1.45
CA PRO A 69 23.47 13.80 1.85
C PRO A 69 21.95 13.71 1.99
N ILE A 70 21.29 14.83 2.35
CA ILE A 70 19.84 14.89 2.59
C ILE A 70 19.05 14.46 1.35
N GLN A 71 19.54 14.78 0.15
CA GLN A 71 18.87 14.43 -1.09
C GLN A 71 18.82 12.91 -1.32
N TYR A 72 19.86 12.19 -0.94
CA TYR A 72 19.88 10.72 -0.99
C TYR A 72 18.83 10.11 -0.05
N PHE A 73 18.68 10.66 1.15
CA PHE A 73 17.65 10.23 2.10
C PHE A 73 16.24 10.54 1.61
N SER A 74 16.02 11.71 1.02
CA SER A 74 14.72 12.08 0.43
C SER A 74 14.33 11.14 -0.71
N VAL A 75 15.25 10.88 -1.65
CA VAL A 75 15.01 9.95 -2.76
C VAL A 75 14.74 8.53 -2.27
N PHE A 76 15.48 8.06 -1.26
CA PHE A 76 15.24 6.75 -0.66
C PHE A 76 13.86 6.66 0.00
N ALA A 77 13.48 7.66 0.81
CA ALA A 77 12.16 7.72 1.44
C ALA A 77 11.03 7.74 0.40
N THR A 78 11.19 8.51 -0.68
CA THR A 78 10.24 8.53 -1.80
C THR A 78 10.17 7.19 -2.50
N SER A 79 11.31 6.57 -2.81
CA SER A 79 11.38 5.25 -3.45
C SER A 79 10.73 4.17 -2.59
N TRP A 80 10.82 4.28 -1.27
CA TRP A 80 10.13 3.39 -0.34
C TRP A 80 8.62 3.58 -0.37
N GLY A 81 8.15 4.83 -0.37
CA GLY A 81 6.72 5.12 -0.56
C GLY A 81 6.18 4.51 -1.87
N VAL A 82 6.91 4.70 -2.97
CA VAL A 82 6.56 4.11 -4.28
C VAL A 82 6.56 2.59 -4.23
N ALA A 83 7.56 1.96 -3.61
CA ALA A 83 7.63 0.51 -3.47
C ALA A 83 6.41 -0.04 -2.70
N ILE A 84 6.01 0.60 -1.60
CA ILE A 84 4.83 0.23 -0.82
C ILE A 84 3.58 0.31 -1.71
N LEU A 85 3.39 1.41 -2.44
CA LEU A 85 2.23 1.61 -3.32
C LEU A 85 2.14 0.56 -4.43
N ILE A 86 3.26 0.25 -5.08
CA ILE A 86 3.30 -0.77 -6.14
C ILE A 86 2.92 -2.13 -5.59
N VAL A 87 3.57 -2.57 -4.50
CA VAL A 87 3.31 -3.89 -3.90
C VAL A 87 1.86 -3.98 -3.43
N LYS A 88 1.37 -2.96 -2.74
CA LYS A 88 -0.01 -2.91 -2.23
C LYS A 88 -1.03 -2.91 -3.37
N GLY A 89 -0.79 -2.16 -4.45
CA GLY A 89 -1.63 -2.16 -5.65
C GLY A 89 -1.66 -3.51 -6.38
N LEU A 90 -0.53 -4.23 -6.43
CA LEU A 90 -0.49 -5.59 -6.98
C LEU A 90 -1.29 -6.58 -6.12
N LYS A 91 -1.17 -6.49 -4.79
CA LYS A 91 -1.94 -7.31 -3.86
C LYS A 91 -3.44 -7.02 -3.95
N LEU A 92 -3.83 -5.75 -4.04
CA LEU A 92 -5.23 -5.36 -4.22
C LEU A 92 -5.82 -5.96 -5.50
N LYS A 93 -5.11 -5.87 -6.63
CA LYS A 93 -5.55 -6.48 -7.89
C LYS A 93 -5.72 -8.00 -7.79
N LEU A 94 -4.87 -8.67 -7.00
CA LEU A 94 -5.03 -10.11 -6.74
C LEU A 94 -6.28 -10.40 -5.90
N GLN A 95 -6.55 -9.58 -4.88
CA GLN A 95 -7.73 -9.72 -4.02
C GLN A 95 -9.03 -9.45 -4.80
N GLN A 96 -9.05 -8.44 -5.68
CA GLN A 96 -10.20 -8.09 -6.51
C GLN A 96 -10.66 -9.26 -7.41
N LYS A 97 -9.73 -10.08 -7.91
CA LYS A 97 -10.08 -11.28 -8.71
C LYS A 97 -10.94 -12.29 -7.94
N CYS A 98 -10.97 -12.24 -6.61
CA CYS A 98 -11.82 -13.12 -5.82
C CYS A 98 -13.31 -12.81 -6.01
N LEU A 99 -13.66 -11.56 -6.31
CA LEU A 99 -15.05 -11.12 -6.51
C LEU A 99 -15.68 -11.73 -7.78
N ASP A 100 -14.86 -12.13 -8.76
CA ASP A 100 -15.31 -12.74 -10.01
C ASP A 100 -15.78 -14.20 -9.83
N HIS A 101 -15.48 -14.81 -8.69
CA HIS A 101 -15.80 -16.20 -8.42
C HIS A 101 -17.08 -16.33 -7.61
N VAL A 102 -18.01 -17.15 -8.12
CA VAL A 102 -19.22 -17.53 -7.39
C VAL A 102 -18.92 -18.75 -6.54
N ILE A 103 -19.05 -18.63 -5.22
CA ILE A 103 -18.80 -19.72 -4.27
C ILE A 103 -20.07 -20.50 -3.87
N VAL A 104 -21.24 -19.88 -4.04
CA VAL A 104 -22.54 -20.47 -3.67
C VAL A 104 -23.14 -21.16 -4.91
N PRO A 105 -23.69 -22.39 -4.79
CA PRO A 105 -24.37 -23.03 -5.89
C PRO A 105 -25.46 -22.14 -6.50
N GLN A 106 -25.48 -22.02 -7.84
CA GLN A 106 -26.41 -21.16 -8.58
C GLN A 106 -27.81 -21.77 -8.75
N GLU A 107 -28.07 -22.92 -8.12
CA GLU A 107 -29.39 -23.55 -8.16
C GLU A 107 -30.40 -22.69 -7.41
N SER A 108 -31.58 -22.46 -8.02
CA SER A 108 -32.60 -21.53 -7.49
C SER A 108 -33.19 -21.93 -6.14
N ASP A 109 -33.00 -23.20 -5.74
CA ASP A 109 -33.48 -23.76 -4.48
C ASP A 109 -32.36 -23.93 -3.44
N PHE A 110 -31.13 -23.48 -3.74
CA PHE A 110 -30.05 -23.55 -2.77
C PHE A 110 -30.33 -22.62 -1.58
N VAL A 111 -30.39 -23.23 -0.41
CA VAL A 111 -30.57 -22.56 0.87
C VAL A 111 -29.31 -22.77 1.71
N LEU A 112 -28.76 -21.67 2.22
CA LEU A 112 -27.64 -21.73 3.14
C LEU A 112 -28.15 -22.04 4.55
N SER A 113 -27.74 -23.19 5.07
CA SER A 113 -28.13 -23.71 6.39
C SER A 113 -26.96 -24.48 7.02
N THR A 114 -27.11 -24.94 8.25
CA THR A 114 -26.08 -25.76 8.93
C THR A 114 -25.72 -27.04 8.18
N THR A 115 -26.61 -27.56 7.32
CA THR A 115 -26.38 -28.79 6.54
C THR A 115 -25.66 -28.55 5.22
N THR A 116 -25.83 -27.37 4.62
CA THR A 116 -25.26 -27.02 3.29
C THR A 116 -24.00 -26.15 3.37
N VAL A 117 -23.62 -25.71 4.58
CA VAL A 117 -22.40 -24.92 4.82
C VAL A 117 -21.13 -25.63 4.31
N GLU A 118 -21.06 -26.96 4.42
CA GLU A 118 -19.87 -27.72 4.00
C GLU A 118 -19.68 -27.67 2.47
N ASP A 119 -20.76 -27.65 1.69
CA ASP A 119 -20.71 -27.51 0.23
C ASP A 119 -20.06 -26.16 -0.17
N VAL A 120 -20.37 -25.10 0.57
CA VAL A 120 -19.79 -23.76 0.34
C VAL A 120 -18.31 -23.75 0.73
N PHE A 121 -17.93 -24.40 1.83
CA PHE A 121 -16.51 -24.55 2.20
C PHE A 121 -15.74 -25.29 1.12
N GLU A 122 -16.25 -26.43 0.63
CA GLU A 122 -15.60 -27.18 -0.45
C GLU A 122 -15.43 -26.33 -1.71
N ASN A 123 -16.43 -25.55 -2.09
CA ASN A 123 -16.35 -24.68 -3.26
C ASN A 123 -15.27 -23.60 -3.09
N ILE A 124 -15.14 -23.01 -1.89
CA ILE A 124 -14.05 -22.07 -1.61
C ILE A 124 -12.69 -22.78 -1.77
N TYR A 125 -12.50 -23.97 -1.18
CA TYR A 125 -11.23 -24.71 -1.28
C TYR A 125 -10.93 -25.24 -2.70
N LYS A 126 -11.92 -25.36 -3.57
CA LYS A 126 -11.72 -25.64 -5.01
C LYS A 126 -11.16 -24.43 -5.75
N ILE A 127 -11.48 -23.21 -5.31
CA ILE A 127 -11.08 -21.95 -5.97
C ILE A 127 -9.71 -21.46 -5.47
N VAL A 128 -9.47 -21.51 -4.15
CA VAL A 128 -8.26 -20.98 -3.51
C VAL A 128 -7.43 -22.05 -2.81
N ASP A 129 -6.13 -21.81 -2.66
CA ASP A 129 -5.25 -22.66 -1.85
C ASP A 129 -5.52 -22.53 -0.35
N ASP A 130 -5.58 -21.31 0.16
CA ASP A 130 -5.94 -21.05 1.56
C ASP A 130 -6.85 -19.80 1.65
N PRO A 131 -8.12 -19.95 2.08
CA PRO A 131 -9.08 -18.86 2.23
C PRO A 131 -8.59 -17.72 3.13
N LYS A 132 -7.74 -18.01 4.11
CA LYS A 132 -7.29 -17.04 5.13
C LYS A 132 -6.47 -15.90 4.56
N HIS A 133 -5.88 -16.08 3.38
CA HIS A 133 -5.09 -15.05 2.71
C HIS A 133 -5.94 -14.05 1.92
N PHE A 134 -7.20 -14.36 1.66
CA PHE A 134 -8.10 -13.54 0.87
C PHE A 134 -9.16 -12.90 1.77
N VAL A 135 -9.35 -11.59 1.68
CA VAL A 135 -10.25 -10.85 2.59
C VAL A 135 -11.67 -11.42 2.51
N LEU A 136 -12.21 -11.53 1.28
CA LEU A 136 -13.54 -12.05 1.03
C LEU A 136 -13.74 -13.47 1.57
N PHE A 137 -12.85 -14.40 1.20
CA PHE A 137 -13.00 -15.80 1.57
C PHE A 137 -12.72 -16.05 3.05
N ASN A 138 -11.79 -15.33 3.67
CA ASN A 138 -11.57 -15.38 5.10
C ASN A 138 -12.81 -14.91 5.87
N ARG A 139 -13.41 -13.78 5.47
CA ARG A 139 -14.63 -13.24 6.07
C ARG A 139 -15.78 -14.25 6.03
N ILE A 140 -16.00 -14.85 4.87
CA ILE A 140 -17.05 -15.86 4.66
C ILE A 140 -16.74 -17.13 5.46
N ALA A 141 -15.50 -17.62 5.43
CA ALA A 141 -15.10 -18.82 6.17
C ALA A 141 -15.30 -18.67 7.69
N VAL A 142 -14.98 -17.50 8.26
CA VAL A 142 -15.20 -17.22 9.68
C VAL A 142 -16.70 -17.21 10.01
N ALA A 143 -17.52 -16.54 9.21
CA ALA A 143 -18.97 -16.49 9.43
C ALA A 143 -19.64 -17.88 9.30
N LEU A 144 -19.30 -18.64 8.26
CA LEU A 144 -19.82 -19.98 8.04
C LEU A 144 -19.34 -20.98 9.10
N SER A 145 -18.10 -20.85 9.59
CA SER A 145 -17.60 -21.71 10.67
C SER A 145 -18.38 -21.47 11.97
N ASN A 146 -18.79 -20.23 12.24
CA ASN A 146 -19.65 -19.92 13.39
C ASN A 146 -21.05 -20.49 13.19
N LEU A 147 -21.64 -20.37 11.99
CA LEU A 147 -22.93 -21.00 11.67
C LEU A 147 -22.90 -22.51 11.93
N ARG A 148 -21.84 -23.19 11.46
CA ARG A 148 -21.67 -24.65 11.67
C ARG A 148 -21.56 -25.02 13.15
N ASN A 149 -20.85 -24.23 13.94
CA ASN A 149 -20.56 -24.55 15.34
C ASN A 149 -21.71 -24.16 16.31
N LEU A 150 -22.40 -23.04 16.03
CA LEU A 150 -23.43 -22.48 16.92
C LEU A 150 -24.86 -22.72 16.43
N GLY A 151 -25.05 -22.99 15.14
CA GLY A 151 -26.35 -23.26 14.53
C GLY A 151 -27.28 -22.05 14.40
N ARG A 152 -26.84 -20.85 14.77
CA ARG A 152 -27.65 -19.63 14.78
C ARG A 152 -27.49 -18.86 13.48
N VAL A 153 -28.50 -18.95 12.61
CA VAL A 153 -28.56 -18.25 11.32
C VAL A 153 -28.57 -16.73 11.49
N THR A 154 -29.18 -16.23 12.57
CA THR A 154 -29.27 -14.79 12.90
C THR A 154 -27.92 -14.13 13.13
N ASP A 155 -26.95 -14.89 13.64
CA ASP A 155 -25.67 -14.35 14.10
C ASP A 155 -24.68 -14.17 12.93
N VAL A 156 -24.98 -14.76 11.76
CA VAL A 156 -24.10 -14.75 10.59
C VAL A 156 -23.91 -13.33 10.03
N ASP A 157 -24.99 -12.56 9.92
CA ASP A 157 -24.95 -11.18 9.45
C ASP A 157 -24.12 -10.29 10.38
N GLU A 158 -24.33 -10.43 11.69
CA GLU A 158 -23.57 -9.71 12.71
C GLU A 158 -22.07 -10.05 12.66
N ILE A 159 -21.73 -11.33 12.50
CA ILE A 159 -20.33 -11.76 12.36
C ILE A 159 -19.70 -11.20 11.07
N LEU A 160 -20.41 -11.25 9.94
CA LEU A 160 -19.92 -10.69 8.68
C LEU A 160 -19.64 -9.18 8.80
N ARG A 161 -20.53 -8.45 9.46
CA ARG A 161 -20.36 -7.01 9.73
C ARG A 161 -19.19 -6.75 10.67
N SER A 162 -19.06 -7.50 11.76
CA SER A 162 -17.91 -7.39 12.68
C SER A 162 -16.58 -7.68 11.97
N GLN A 163 -16.55 -8.69 11.09
CA GLN A 163 -15.36 -8.96 10.26
C GLN A 163 -15.08 -7.82 9.28
N ALA A 164 -16.11 -7.18 8.71
CA ALA A 164 -15.93 -6.03 7.83
C ALA A 164 -15.25 -4.85 8.53
N GLU A 165 -15.71 -4.50 9.74
CA GLU A 165 -15.11 -3.46 10.59
C GLU A 165 -13.66 -3.81 10.97
N HIS A 166 -13.38 -5.09 11.24
CA HIS A 166 -12.01 -5.57 11.48
C HIS A 166 -11.10 -5.47 10.25
N ASP A 167 -11.60 -5.82 9.07
CA ASP A 167 -10.84 -5.74 7.82
C ASP A 167 -10.48 -4.28 7.47
N GLU A 168 -11.41 -3.35 7.70
CA GLU A 168 -11.18 -1.90 7.55
C GLU A 168 -10.09 -1.41 8.52
N SER A 169 -10.14 -1.81 9.79
CA SER A 169 -9.10 -1.47 10.77
C SER A 169 -7.72 -2.02 10.36
N ILE A 170 -7.67 -3.24 9.83
CA ILE A 170 -6.41 -3.83 9.31
C ILE A 170 -5.91 -3.05 8.10
N MET A 171 -6.78 -2.69 7.16
CA MET A 171 -6.46 -1.86 6.00
C MET A 171 -5.87 -0.52 6.46
N GLU A 172 -6.55 0.19 7.36
CA GLU A 172 -6.14 1.50 7.85
C GLU A 172 -4.77 1.45 8.56
N SER A 173 -4.55 0.45 9.42
CA SER A 173 -3.26 0.25 10.09
C SER A 173 -2.11 -0.01 9.11
N SER A 174 -2.39 -0.57 7.93
CA SER A 174 -1.39 -0.88 6.91
C SER A 174 -0.79 0.37 6.23
N TYR A 175 -1.46 1.53 6.33
CA TYR A 175 -0.96 2.80 5.79
C TYR A 175 -0.05 3.58 6.75
N SER A 176 0.15 3.10 7.98
CA SER A 176 0.95 3.78 9.00
C SER A 176 2.37 4.14 8.52
N LEU A 177 3.08 3.19 7.91
CA LEU A 177 4.44 3.42 7.42
C LEU A 177 4.51 4.45 6.30
N ILE A 178 3.63 4.36 5.30
CA ILE A 178 3.63 5.30 4.17
C ILE A 178 3.22 6.71 4.61
N ARG A 179 2.30 6.86 5.57
CA ARG A 179 2.01 8.16 6.19
C ARG A 179 3.23 8.76 6.88
N GLY A 180 3.99 7.93 7.58
CA GLY A 180 5.27 8.35 8.16
C GLY A 180 6.27 8.84 7.12
N LEU A 181 6.38 8.15 5.98
CA LEU A 181 7.26 8.55 4.87
C LEU A 181 6.80 9.85 4.19
N ILE A 182 5.49 9.99 3.92
CA ILE A 182 4.91 11.23 3.35
C ILE A 182 5.20 12.43 4.25
N TRP A 183 5.15 12.25 5.57
CA TRP A 183 5.52 13.28 6.53
C TRP A 183 7.04 13.54 6.57
N ALA A 184 7.86 12.49 6.50
CA ALA A 184 9.31 12.61 6.60
C ALA A 184 9.94 13.33 5.40
N VAL A 185 9.43 13.14 4.18
CA VAL A 185 10.02 13.72 2.96
C VAL A 185 10.07 15.26 2.99
N PRO A 186 8.97 16.00 3.30
CA PRO A 186 9.01 17.46 3.47
C PRO A 186 9.96 17.91 4.57
N VAL A 187 10.02 17.18 5.68
CA VAL A 187 10.92 17.50 6.82
C VAL A 187 12.37 17.36 6.39
N LEU A 188 12.73 16.31 5.65
CA LEU A 188 14.06 16.18 5.05
C LEU A 188 14.35 17.34 4.09
N GLY A 189 13.39 17.74 3.26
CA GLY A 189 13.50 18.91 2.40
C GLY A 189 13.80 20.20 3.19
N PHE A 190 13.11 20.41 4.31
CA PHE A 190 13.34 21.56 5.19
C PHE A 190 14.72 21.51 5.86
N ILE A 191 15.15 20.34 6.34
CA ILE A 191 16.51 20.15 6.87
C ILE A 191 17.55 20.51 5.80
N GLY A 192 17.33 20.10 4.55
CA GLY A 192 18.19 20.47 3.42
C GLY A 192 18.30 21.98 3.24
N THR A 193 17.19 22.72 3.33
CA THR A 193 17.24 24.20 3.29
C THR A 193 18.01 24.80 4.44
N VAL A 194 17.78 24.34 5.67
CA VAL A 194 18.44 24.89 6.86
C VAL A 194 19.95 24.74 6.73
N LEU A 195 20.42 23.56 6.30
CA LEU A 195 21.84 23.33 6.05
C LEU A 195 22.40 24.25 4.95
N GLY A 196 21.73 24.32 3.79
CA GLY A 196 22.19 25.18 2.69
C GLY A 196 22.20 26.68 3.03
N LEU A 197 21.23 27.13 3.83
CA LEU A 197 21.19 28.49 4.37
C LEU A 197 22.32 28.75 5.36
N SER A 198 22.56 27.82 6.29
CA SER A 198 23.65 27.94 7.27
C SER A 198 25.02 28.01 6.60
N ASP A 199 25.25 27.18 5.59
CA ASP A 199 26.51 27.17 4.83
C ASP A 199 26.71 28.48 4.04
N ALA A 200 25.65 28.96 3.38
CA ALA A 200 25.69 30.21 2.62
C ALA A 200 26.01 31.42 3.53
N ILE A 201 25.34 31.53 4.68
CA ILE A 201 25.55 32.62 5.64
C ILE A 201 26.94 32.55 6.27
N SER A 202 27.41 31.34 6.62
CA SER A 202 28.74 31.14 7.20
C SER A 202 29.86 31.55 6.22
N GLY A 203 29.74 31.17 4.95
CA GLY A 203 30.69 31.56 3.91
C GLY A 203 30.78 33.08 3.72
N PHE A 204 29.65 33.77 3.75
CA PHE A 204 29.63 35.24 3.67
C PHE A 204 30.23 35.93 4.88
N GLY A 205 29.89 35.47 6.09
CA GLY A 205 30.46 36.00 7.33
C GLY A 205 31.98 35.85 7.38
N GLY A 206 32.51 34.74 6.86
CA GLY A 206 33.96 34.53 6.74
C GLY A 206 34.64 35.51 5.80
N VAL A 207 34.07 35.79 4.63
CA VAL A 207 34.63 36.77 3.68
C VAL A 207 34.58 38.18 4.26
N MET A 208 33.45 38.58 4.85
CA MET A 208 33.31 39.90 5.49
C MET A 208 34.32 40.13 6.62
N ALA A 209 34.75 39.08 7.33
CA ALA A 209 35.76 39.18 8.38
C ALA A 209 37.20 39.18 7.85
N ALA A 210 37.42 38.72 6.61
CA ALA A 210 38.76 38.51 6.05
C ALA A 210 39.22 39.63 5.10
N THR A 211 38.30 40.41 4.53
CA THR A 211 38.61 41.40 3.50
C THR A 211 37.74 42.64 3.59
N GLU A 212 38.28 43.79 3.19
CA GLU A 212 37.53 45.03 2.97
C GLU A 212 37.30 45.29 1.47
N ASP A 213 37.78 44.41 0.58
CA ASP A 213 37.62 44.55 -0.86
C ASP A 213 36.16 44.34 -1.29
N MET A 214 35.55 45.40 -1.81
CA MET A 214 34.17 45.40 -2.31
C MET A 214 33.93 44.40 -3.46
N GLY A 215 34.95 44.06 -4.24
CA GLY A 215 34.88 43.03 -5.28
C GLY A 215 34.72 41.62 -4.71
N GLU A 216 35.45 41.30 -3.65
CA GLU A 216 35.35 40.02 -2.94
C GLU A 216 34.02 39.90 -2.20
N ILE A 217 33.56 40.98 -1.57
CA ILE A 217 32.25 41.05 -0.91
C ILE A 217 31.11 40.84 -1.92
N THR A 218 31.18 41.48 -3.09
CA THR A 218 30.19 41.29 -4.17
C THR A 218 30.16 39.85 -4.67
N THR A 219 31.33 39.22 -4.77
CA THR A 219 31.46 37.81 -5.17
C THR A 219 30.87 36.88 -4.12
N ALA A 220 31.12 37.16 -2.84
CA ALA A 220 30.53 36.40 -1.73
C ALA A 220 28.99 36.51 -1.71
N LEU A 221 28.42 37.71 -1.94
CA LEU A 221 26.97 37.90 -2.05
C LEU A 221 26.33 37.10 -3.19
N LYS A 222 27.01 37.01 -4.35
CA LYS A 222 26.58 36.13 -5.45
C LYS A 222 26.61 34.66 -5.03
N GLY A 223 27.65 34.25 -4.30
CA GLY A 223 27.76 32.91 -3.71
C GLY A 223 26.60 32.58 -2.76
N VAL A 224 26.24 33.50 -1.86
CA VAL A 224 25.09 33.34 -0.95
C VAL A 224 23.79 33.13 -1.72
N THR A 225 23.56 33.98 -2.73
CA THR A 225 22.33 33.92 -3.53
C THR A 225 22.21 32.59 -4.29
N SER A 226 23.34 32.07 -4.80
CA SER A 226 23.40 30.75 -5.43
C SER A 226 23.16 29.60 -4.44
N GLY A 227 23.72 29.69 -3.23
CA GLY A 227 23.49 28.72 -2.15
C GLY A 227 22.03 28.70 -1.70
N LEU A 228 21.41 29.88 -1.60
CA LEU A 228 19.99 30.03 -1.28
C LEU A 228 19.09 29.40 -2.34
N ALA A 229 19.35 29.66 -3.64
CA ALA A 229 18.57 29.07 -4.73
C ALA A 229 18.65 27.53 -4.70
N THR A 230 19.85 27.00 -4.49
CA THR A 230 20.11 25.56 -4.34
C THR A 230 19.32 24.92 -3.19
N ALA A 231 19.30 25.60 -2.05
CA ALA A 231 18.56 25.17 -0.87
C ALA A 231 17.06 25.06 -1.19
N PHE A 232 16.48 26.10 -1.81
CA PHE A 232 15.05 26.08 -2.18
C PHE A 232 14.70 24.99 -3.20
N ASP A 233 15.55 24.72 -4.20
CA ASP A 233 15.34 23.63 -5.16
C ASP A 233 15.22 22.27 -4.45
N THR A 234 16.07 22.04 -3.45
CA THR A 234 16.09 20.80 -2.65
C THR A 234 14.76 20.59 -1.93
N THR A 235 14.22 21.64 -1.31
CA THR A 235 12.91 21.57 -0.66
C THR A 235 11.76 21.45 -1.65
N LEU A 236 11.82 22.17 -2.77
CA LEU A 236 10.78 22.11 -3.80
C LEU A 236 10.63 20.68 -4.32
N VAL A 237 11.73 20.01 -4.63
CA VAL A 237 11.71 18.60 -5.08
C VAL A 237 11.09 17.68 -4.01
N ALA A 238 11.47 17.85 -2.74
CA ALA A 238 10.91 17.06 -1.65
C ALA A 238 9.39 17.27 -1.50
N LEU A 239 8.92 18.53 -1.56
CA LEU A 239 7.50 18.85 -1.48
C LEU A 239 6.69 18.27 -2.65
N VAL A 240 7.22 18.38 -3.88
CA VAL A 240 6.58 17.79 -5.06
C VAL A 240 6.52 16.27 -4.94
N ALA A 241 7.62 15.62 -4.51
CA ALA A 241 7.63 14.17 -4.29
C ALA A 241 6.63 13.73 -3.22
N ALA A 242 6.55 14.45 -2.10
CA ALA A 242 5.59 14.17 -1.03
C ALA A 242 4.13 14.34 -1.51
N LEU A 243 3.86 15.37 -2.30
CA LEU A 243 2.54 15.60 -2.91
C LEU A 243 2.16 14.45 -3.85
N CYS A 244 3.07 14.01 -4.72
CA CYS A 244 2.83 12.88 -5.61
C CYS A 244 2.55 11.59 -4.82
N LEU A 245 3.32 11.31 -3.77
CA LEU A 245 3.09 10.15 -2.90
C LEU A 245 1.75 10.24 -2.19
N GLN A 246 1.40 11.40 -1.64
CA GLN A 246 0.13 11.62 -0.96
C GLN A 246 -1.04 11.36 -1.90
N LEU A 247 -1.00 11.92 -3.12
CA LEU A 247 -2.05 11.74 -4.11
C LEU A 247 -2.20 10.27 -4.51
N ALA A 248 -1.09 9.59 -4.81
CA ALA A 248 -1.11 8.17 -5.17
C ALA A 248 -1.61 7.29 -4.01
N THR A 249 -1.27 7.64 -2.77
CA THR A 249 -1.76 6.97 -1.56
C THR A 249 -3.26 7.13 -1.40
N THR A 250 -3.79 8.35 -1.60
CA THR A 250 -5.23 8.62 -1.55
C THR A 250 -6.00 7.80 -2.58
N PHE A 251 -5.51 7.70 -3.82
CA PHE A 251 -6.16 6.86 -4.84
C PHE A 251 -6.15 5.37 -4.48
N LEU A 252 -5.03 4.86 -3.98
CA LEU A 252 -4.94 3.46 -3.59
C LEU A 252 -5.81 3.13 -2.37
N HIS A 253 -5.84 4.02 -1.37
CA HIS A 253 -6.68 3.89 -0.18
C HIS A 253 -8.16 3.86 -0.56
N LYS A 254 -8.61 4.79 -1.40
CA LYS A 254 -9.96 4.77 -1.97
C LYS A 254 -10.29 3.45 -2.69
N ASN A 255 -9.39 2.95 -3.54
CA ASN A 255 -9.63 1.69 -4.26
C ASN A 255 -9.72 0.47 -3.34
N GLU A 256 -9.05 0.50 -2.18
CA GLU A 256 -9.18 -0.55 -1.17
C GLU A 256 -10.48 -0.47 -0.40
N GLU A 257 -10.95 0.74 -0.05
CA GLU A 257 -12.27 0.95 0.53
C GLU A 257 -13.37 0.42 -0.40
N GLU A 258 -13.35 0.80 -1.68
CA GLU A 258 -14.30 0.31 -2.69
C GLU A 258 -14.27 -1.23 -2.82
N PHE A 259 -13.08 -1.84 -2.66
CA PHE A 259 -12.95 -3.30 -2.64
C PHE A 259 -13.57 -3.92 -1.38
N LEU A 260 -13.38 -3.32 -0.19
CA LEU A 260 -14.00 -3.81 1.05
C LEU A 260 -15.52 -3.69 0.98
N ASP A 261 -16.05 -2.61 0.42
CA ASP A 261 -17.48 -2.43 0.16
C ASP A 261 -18.02 -3.50 -0.79
N SER A 262 -17.30 -3.77 -1.89
CA SER A 262 -17.64 -4.84 -2.82
C SER A 262 -17.66 -6.21 -2.16
N CYS A 263 -16.75 -6.46 -1.21
CA CYS A 263 -16.76 -7.70 -0.41
C CYS A 263 -18.00 -7.78 0.49
N THR A 264 -18.39 -6.67 1.11
CA THR A 264 -19.60 -6.58 1.94
C THR A 264 -20.85 -6.84 1.09
N GLU A 265 -20.97 -6.20 -0.08
CA GLU A 265 -22.08 -6.43 -1.01
C GLU A 265 -22.13 -7.89 -1.49
N TYR A 266 -20.97 -8.47 -1.81
CA TYR A 266 -20.88 -9.89 -2.18
C TYR A 266 -21.41 -10.80 -1.08
N CYS A 267 -21.00 -10.56 0.17
CA CYS A 267 -21.46 -11.35 1.32
C CYS A 267 -22.97 -11.18 1.52
N GLN A 268 -23.50 -9.95 1.42
CA GLN A 268 -24.92 -9.71 1.54
C GLN A 268 -25.73 -10.49 0.48
N ARG A 269 -25.31 -10.37 -0.78
CA ARG A 269 -26.04 -10.94 -1.92
C ARG A 269 -25.96 -12.46 -1.97
N ASN A 270 -24.79 -13.04 -1.72
CA ASN A 270 -24.56 -14.47 -1.91
C ASN A 270 -24.72 -15.29 -0.63
N ILE A 271 -24.46 -14.71 0.55
CA ILE A 271 -24.55 -15.39 1.83
C ILE A 271 -25.86 -15.02 2.51
N VAL A 272 -26.02 -13.75 2.92
CA VAL A 272 -27.13 -13.32 3.78
C VAL A 272 -28.50 -13.51 3.11
N ASN A 273 -28.66 -13.08 1.86
CA ASN A 273 -29.92 -13.24 1.12
C ASN A 273 -30.29 -14.71 0.80
N ARG A 274 -29.37 -15.65 1.01
CA ARG A 274 -29.58 -17.10 0.81
C ARG A 274 -29.74 -17.85 2.13
N LEU A 275 -29.64 -17.18 3.28
CA LEU A 275 -29.94 -17.76 4.58
C LEU A 275 -31.45 -17.97 4.72
N ARG A 276 -31.85 -19.17 5.14
CA ARG A 276 -33.23 -19.43 5.55
C ARG A 276 -33.23 -19.88 7.01
N ILE A 277 -34.10 -19.27 7.79
CA ILE A 277 -34.41 -19.77 9.13
C ILE A 277 -35.17 -21.07 8.91
N MET A 278 -34.54 -22.22 9.17
CA MET A 278 -35.29 -23.48 9.26
C MET A 278 -36.26 -23.33 10.44
N PRO A 279 -37.58 -23.50 10.25
CA PRO A 279 -38.48 -23.52 11.39
C PRO A 279 -38.07 -24.69 12.28
N PHE A 280 -37.78 -24.36 13.55
CA PHE A 280 -37.57 -25.33 14.62
C PHE A 280 -38.71 -26.36 14.53
N HIS A 281 -38.40 -27.63 14.24
CA HIS A 281 -39.36 -28.68 14.57
C HIS A 281 -39.44 -28.68 16.08
N SER A 282 -40.53 -28.16 16.62
CA SER A 282 -40.98 -28.55 17.95
C SER A 282 -41.30 -30.04 17.83
N ASP A 283 -40.38 -30.90 18.27
CA ASP A 283 -40.69 -32.29 18.51
C ASP A 283 -41.76 -32.32 19.62
N GLU A 284 -43.02 -32.29 19.21
CA GLU A 284 -44.14 -32.74 20.02
C GLU A 284 -44.02 -34.27 20.11
N THR A 285 -43.47 -34.76 21.22
CA THR A 285 -43.92 -35.98 21.91
C THR A 285 -43.52 -35.93 23.37
#